data_AF-A0A4Y6V9R0-F1
#
_entry.id   AF-A0A4Y6V9R0-F1
#
_cell.length_a   1.000
_cell.length_b   1.000
_cell.length_c   1.000
_cell.angle_alpha   90.00
_cell.angle_beta   90.00
_cell.angle_gamma   90.00
#
_symmetry.space_group_name_H-M   'P 1'
#
loop_
_entity.id
_entity.type
_entity.pdbx_description
1 polymer ?
#
loop_
_entity_poly.entity_id
_entity_poly.type
_entity_poly.pdbx_seq_one_letter_code
_entity_poly.pdbx_strand_id
1 'polypeptide(L)' 'MPRGQGKLDRKPTKSNLPQKECPVCQKPFSWRKKWAKNWDSVLYCSERCKRQK' A
#
# COMPACT_ATOMS: atom_id res chain seq x y z
N MET A 1 10.17 -15.70 29.72
CA MET A 1 9.09 -16.38 28.97
C MET A 1 7.99 -15.36 28.65
N PRO A 2 7.32 -15.45 27.50
CA PRO A 2 7.22 -14.41 26.46
C PRO A 2 6.35 -13.21 26.85
N ARG A 3 6.95 -12.02 26.99
CA ARG A 3 6.18 -10.77 26.94
C ARG A 3 5.93 -10.45 25.48
N GLY A 4 4.67 -10.67 25.08
CA GLY A 4 4.17 -10.62 23.72
C GLY A 4 4.59 -9.37 22.95
N GLN A 5 4.95 -9.64 21.71
CA GLN A 5 5.15 -8.65 20.65
C GLN A 5 3.81 -8.00 20.30
N GLY A 6 3.84 -6.71 19.98
CA GLY A 6 2.67 -6.00 19.45
C GLY A 6 2.92 -4.49 19.38
N LYS A 7 3.89 -4.09 18.55
CA LYS A 7 4.18 -2.68 18.29
C LYS A 7 2.99 -2.01 17.59
N LEU A 8 2.36 -1.09 18.31
CA LEU A 8 1.86 0.22 17.87
C LEU A 8 1.74 0.46 16.34
N ASP A 9 0.54 0.29 15.78
CA ASP A 9 0.09 0.97 14.55
C ASP A 9 -0.97 2.03 14.89
N ARG A 10 -0.66 2.94 15.82
CA ARG A 10 -1.49 4.14 16.03
C ARG A 10 -0.99 5.30 15.17
N LYS A 11 -1.83 5.69 14.20
CA LYS A 11 -2.05 7.03 13.58
C LYS A 11 -1.54 7.22 12.13
N PRO A 12 -2.09 8.17 11.33
CA PRO A 12 -3.06 9.23 11.67
C PRO A 12 -4.30 9.39 10.76
N THR A 13 -5.32 10.01 11.34
CA THR A 13 -6.50 10.61 10.71
C THR A 13 -6.15 11.84 9.84
N LYS A 14 -6.84 11.95 8.69
CA LYS A 14 -7.04 13.14 7.82
C LYS A 14 -5.89 13.57 6.89
N SER A 15 -5.69 12.80 5.83
CA SER A 15 -5.40 13.32 4.47
C SER A 15 -5.76 12.22 3.46
N ASN A 16 -6.92 12.35 2.80
CA ASN A 16 -7.63 11.35 1.97
C ASN A 16 -6.91 10.90 0.68
N LEU A 17 -5.60 10.66 0.71
CA LEU A 17 -4.91 10.04 -0.41
C LEU A 17 -4.91 8.53 -0.17
N PRO A 18 -5.57 7.74 -1.03
CA PRO A 18 -5.58 6.31 -0.87
C PRO A 18 -4.13 5.80 -1.01
N GLN A 19 -3.61 5.21 0.06
CA GLN A 19 -2.37 4.44 0.03
C GLN A 19 -2.76 2.98 -0.11
N LYS A 20 -2.25 2.32 -1.15
CA LYS A 20 -2.48 0.91 -1.39
C LYS A 20 -1.23 0.13 -1.04
N GLU A 21 -1.40 -1.09 -0.57
CA GLU A 21 -0.31 -2.01 -0.32
C GLU A 21 -0.13 -2.93 -1.53
N CYS A 22 1.11 -3.07 -2.00
CA CYS A 22 1.39 -3.97 -3.10
C CYS A 22 1.52 -5.41 -2.58
N PRO A 23 0.75 -6.39 -3.07
CA PRO A 23 0.81 -7.77 -2.58
C PRO A 23 2.10 -8.51 -2.97
N VAL A 24 2.90 -7.98 -3.89
CA VAL A 24 4.16 -8.59 -4.35
C VAL A 24 5.36 -8.03 -3.58
N CYS A 25 5.42 -6.71 -3.43
CA CYS A 25 6.54 -6.01 -2.81
C CYS A 25 6.29 -5.66 -1.33
N GLN A 26 5.05 -5.86 -0.84
CA GLN A 26 4.53 -5.44 0.48
C GLN A 26 4.88 -4.00 0.85
N LYS A 27 5.09 -3.16 -0.17
CA LYS A 27 5.47 -1.75 0.00
C LYS A 27 4.19 -0.92 -0.04
N PRO A 28 3.92 -0.08 0.98
CA PRO A 28 2.86 0.90 0.89
C PRO A 28 3.20 1.92 -0.19
N PHE A 29 2.28 2.15 -1.12
CA PHE A 29 2.46 3.12 -2.19
C PHE A 29 1.27 4.08 -2.24
N SER A 30 1.59 5.37 -2.38
CA SER A 30 0.58 6.44 -2.39
C SER A 30 0.03 6.69 -3.79
N TRP A 31 -1.22 7.13 -3.86
CA TRP A 31 -1.87 7.61 -5.08
C TRP A 31 -0.98 8.56 -5.90
N ARG A 32 -1.01 8.42 -7.23
CA ARG A 32 -0.31 9.28 -8.18
C ARG A 32 -1.29 9.80 -9.23
N LYS A 33 -1.10 11.03 -9.71
CA LYS A 33 -1.91 11.63 -10.80
C LYS A 33 -2.01 10.74 -12.05
N LYS A 34 -0.94 10.00 -12.39
CA LYS A 34 -0.92 9.06 -13.53
C LYS A 34 -1.94 7.92 -13.40
N TRP A 35 -2.41 7.65 -12.20
CA TRP A 35 -3.36 6.59 -11.91
C TRP A 35 -4.79 7.09 -11.77
N ALA A 36 -5.07 8.38 -11.94
CA ALA A 36 -6.42 8.91 -11.80
C ALA A 36 -7.50 8.12 -12.57
N LYS A 37 -7.15 7.58 -13.75
CA LYS A 37 -8.06 6.78 -14.60
C LYS A 37 -8.14 5.30 -14.24
N ASN A 38 -7.11 4.74 -13.62
CA ASN A 38 -6.97 3.28 -13.44
C ASN A 38 -6.69 2.89 -11.98
N TRP A 39 -6.83 3.83 -11.04
CA TRP A 39 -6.47 3.66 -9.63
C TRP A 39 -7.17 2.46 -8.98
N ASP A 40 -8.41 2.22 -9.37
CA ASP A 40 -9.19 1.07 -8.92
C ASP A 40 -8.47 -0.25 -9.25
N SER A 41 -8.03 -0.42 -10.50
CA SER A 41 -7.30 -1.60 -10.96
C SER A 41 -5.82 -1.64 -10.58
N VAL A 42 -5.25 -0.53 -10.09
CA VAL A 42 -3.84 -0.46 -9.66
C VAL A 42 -3.72 -1.02 -8.24
N LEU A 43 -3.34 -2.30 -8.16
CA LEU A 43 -3.05 -3.02 -6.92
C LEU A 43 -1.54 -3.16 -6.67
N TYR A 44 -0.71 -2.87 -7.68
CA TYR A 44 0.72 -3.14 -7.65
C TYR A 44 1.56 -1.86 -7.67
N CYS A 45 2.66 -1.86 -6.92
CA CYS A 45 3.62 -0.75 -6.84
C CYS A 45 4.27 -0.42 -8.20
N SER A 46 4.28 -1.37 -9.15
CA SER A 46 4.88 -1.23 -10.48
C SER A 46 4.34 -2.28 -11.46
N GLU A 47 4.50 -2.04 -12.76
CA GLU A 47 4.18 -3.04 -13.81
C GLU A 47 5.01 -4.32 -13.67
N ARG A 48 6.25 -4.20 -13.17
CA ARG A 48 7.08 -5.37 -12.83
C ARG A 48 6.39 -6.29 -11.83
N CYS A 49 5.87 -5.73 -10.73
CA CYS A 49 5.12 -6.51 -9.75
C CYS A 49 3.83 -7.09 -10.32
N LYS A 50 3.13 -6.37 -11.21
CA LYS A 50 1.95 -6.92 -11.89
C LYS A 50 2.29 -8.15 -12.74
N ARG A 51 3.43 -8.13 -13.45
CA ARG A 51 3.89 -9.26 -14.29
C ARG A 51 4.48 -10.43 -13.49
N GLN A 52 4.83 -10.21 -12.23
CA GLN A 52 5.47 -11.23 -11.39
C GLN A 52 4.49 -12.04 -10.52
N LYS A 53 3.22 -11.67 -10.49
CA LYS A 53 2.17 -12.45 -9.82
C LYS A 53 1.79 -13.67 -10.64
#